data_AF-A0A1V0UX93-F1
#
_entry.id   AF-A0A1V0UX93-F1
#
_cell.length_a   1.000
_cell.length_b   1.000
_cell.length_c   1.000
_cell.angle_alpha   90.00
_cell.angle_beta   90.00
_cell.angle_gamma   90.00
#
_symmetry.space_group_name_H-M   'P 1'
#
loop_
_entity.id
_entity.type
_entity.pdbx_description
1 polymer ?
#
loop_
_entity_poly.entity_id
_entity_poly.type
_entity_poly.pdbx_seq_one_letter_code
_entity_poly.pdbx_strand_id
1 'polypeptide(L)'
;MYRPSIPIEDWSEYAEKTVGKIKVKNDKLVFENKTVMEDGIAEEVGPTPIRIPDPAPASPDVLYQDAITIEKSKPNKEDIPSSGTITYKLIQNINGGEPEIVSDIQELNPVTIHTPVVHYSSIADDKEHNQKTKPSENRSALILNRPVIVTIPTKGRHKQIPGYGERDYAKYVRDKQVKFPFDIYSGDLARFYPQGTWISVPVKQEQAEFFLPSWVNEGFYEVEFRTIAENAPSSNPDAQQQANLDMTYHAASQTIPIEVIGRLYDFQITDIMDFNWEEVFRKQKGSKDPTGNTYWVGTRDADGYNRGNEFPFILPVRQGSHPDPAFRNLSVKTGYHFKFQLKTMGNMFGPDDAIRITPTFYFADAKSGERQPVDVYYHTSNRKFVALGSEKDTYQRNVVLDHRLRNVSPGILTNTAATVWEIFHSNKESVPRTEYISRFLKNARKGSYTGGYETVLLPAILRTFLGPDNVPVEVSLPRAKASIQQWYGEYSIPSQVYLVPRGTDVAAYGVSHRLNEKSPIFLKEGYLIINFDLETIRSANLDEPHLQYIHAPLSNQWKQEGFMYSFTDSAGITFQLDDGDVLFYKADQSSKDDFNRYGTH
;
A
#
# COMPACT_ATOMS: atom_id res chain seq x y z
N MET A 1 4.15 -112.34 -95.94
CA MET A 1 5.38 -112.64 -95.17
C MET A 1 5.34 -111.77 -93.92
N TYR A 2 5.00 -112.34 -92.76
CA TYR A 2 4.89 -111.63 -91.48
C TYR A 2 6.28 -111.44 -90.87
N ARG A 3 6.62 -110.23 -90.39
CA ARG A 3 7.76 -110.00 -89.49
C ARG A 3 7.25 -109.96 -88.04
N PRO A 4 7.90 -110.64 -87.07
CA PRO A 4 7.51 -110.60 -85.66
C PRO A 4 7.92 -109.27 -84.99
N SER A 5 7.14 -108.84 -83.99
CA SER A 5 7.47 -107.73 -83.08
C SER A 5 8.29 -108.22 -81.88
N ILE A 6 9.28 -107.43 -81.47
CA ILE A 6 10.16 -107.70 -80.32
C ILE A 6 9.48 -107.17 -79.04
N PRO A 7 9.44 -107.93 -77.92
CA PRO A 7 8.94 -107.44 -76.65
C PRO A 7 9.94 -106.46 -76.01
N ILE A 8 9.42 -105.39 -75.40
CA ILE A 8 10.21 -104.45 -74.60
C ILE A 8 10.23 -104.99 -73.16
N GLU A 9 11.37 -105.49 -72.73
CA GLU A 9 11.63 -105.83 -71.32
C GLU A 9 12.09 -104.59 -70.57
N ASP A 10 11.47 -104.32 -69.41
CA ASP A 10 11.82 -103.24 -68.51
C ASP A 10 12.94 -103.68 -67.57
N TRP A 11 14.14 -103.14 -67.78
CA TRP A 11 15.35 -103.46 -67.01
C TRP A 11 15.60 -102.48 -65.84
N SER A 12 14.63 -101.61 -65.51
CA SER A 12 14.82 -100.54 -64.51
C SER A 12 15.25 -101.08 -63.14
N GLU A 13 14.66 -102.18 -62.67
CA GLU A 13 14.98 -102.76 -61.36
C GLU A 13 16.41 -103.35 -61.30
N TYR A 14 16.92 -103.89 -62.42
CA TYR A 14 18.29 -104.41 -62.51
C TYR A 14 19.31 -103.27 -62.64
N ALA A 15 18.95 -102.19 -63.33
CA ALA A 15 19.77 -100.98 -63.43
C ALA A 15 19.91 -100.26 -62.09
N GLU A 16 18.82 -100.05 -61.35
CA GLU A 16 18.84 -99.39 -60.03
C GLU A 16 19.60 -100.20 -58.96
N LYS A 17 19.66 -101.54 -59.08
CA LYS A 17 20.43 -102.39 -58.16
C LYS A 17 21.94 -102.39 -58.43
N THR A 18 22.35 -102.05 -59.66
CA THR A 18 23.76 -102.03 -60.10
C THR A 18 24.39 -100.64 -59.94
N VAL A 19 23.59 -99.58 -60.12
CA VAL A 19 24.00 -98.19 -59.91
C VAL A 19 23.65 -97.83 -58.46
N GLY A 20 24.63 -97.92 -57.55
CA GLY A 20 24.41 -97.62 -56.13
C GLY A 20 23.76 -96.25 -55.89
N LYS A 21 23.23 -96.04 -54.68
CA LYS A 21 22.44 -94.86 -54.31
C LYS A 21 23.12 -93.54 -54.71
N ILE A 22 22.37 -92.64 -55.34
CA ILE A 22 22.86 -91.33 -55.79
C ILE A 22 23.38 -90.57 -54.58
N LYS A 23 24.62 -90.08 -54.66
CA LYS A 23 25.21 -89.25 -53.61
C LYS A 23 24.86 -87.79 -53.84
N VAL A 24 24.27 -87.17 -52.82
CA VAL A 24 23.86 -85.76 -52.81
C VAL A 24 24.60 -85.01 -51.70
N LYS A 25 24.77 -83.70 -51.87
CA LYS A 25 25.45 -82.83 -50.91
C LYS A 25 24.72 -81.49 -50.89
N ASN A 26 24.45 -80.98 -49.68
CA ASN A 26 23.94 -79.62 -49.50
C ASN A 26 25.09 -78.61 -49.57
N ASP A 27 24.77 -77.34 -49.78
CA ASP A 27 25.72 -76.24 -49.53
C ASP A 27 25.93 -76.02 -48.03
N LYS A 28 27.05 -75.38 -47.65
CA LYS A 28 27.31 -75.03 -46.24
C LYS A 28 26.70 -73.67 -45.90
N LEU A 29 25.86 -73.62 -44.86
CA LEU A 29 25.39 -72.36 -44.28
C LEU A 29 25.71 -72.31 -42.79
N VAL A 30 26.50 -71.32 -42.39
CA VAL A 30 26.77 -71.01 -40.97
C VAL A 30 26.16 -69.65 -40.66
N PHE A 31 25.30 -69.59 -39.65
CA PHE A 31 24.63 -68.38 -39.19
C PHE A 31 24.85 -68.21 -37.69
N GLU A 32 25.36 -67.05 -37.25
CA GLU A 32 25.73 -66.77 -35.85
C GLU A 32 26.52 -67.92 -35.19
N ASN A 33 27.57 -68.40 -35.87
CA ASN A 33 28.43 -69.51 -35.44
C ASN A 33 27.73 -70.87 -35.26
N LYS A 34 26.50 -71.04 -35.75
CA LYS A 34 25.81 -72.34 -35.83
C LYS A 34 25.74 -72.81 -37.29
N THR A 35 26.13 -74.05 -37.56
CA THR A 35 25.92 -74.62 -38.89
C THR A 35 24.44 -74.97 -39.07
N VAL A 36 23.76 -74.21 -39.93
CA VAL A 36 22.34 -74.38 -40.26
C VAL A 36 22.16 -75.46 -41.33
N MET A 37 23.12 -75.55 -42.25
CA MET A 37 23.17 -76.55 -43.31
C MET A 37 24.60 -77.06 -43.44
N GLU A 38 24.79 -78.35 -43.22
CA GLU A 38 26.10 -79.02 -43.31
C GLU A 38 26.31 -79.56 -44.73
N ASP A 39 27.55 -79.52 -45.21
CA ASP A 39 27.92 -79.86 -46.58
C ASP A 39 28.49 -81.27 -46.73
N GLY A 40 28.03 -82.18 -45.86
CA GLY A 40 28.37 -83.60 -45.89
C GLY A 40 27.70 -84.32 -47.06
N ILE A 41 28.37 -85.35 -47.59
CA ILE A 41 27.83 -86.22 -48.65
C ILE A 41 26.88 -87.25 -48.02
N ALA A 42 25.65 -87.35 -48.53
CA ALA A 42 24.63 -88.31 -48.12
C ALA A 42 24.07 -89.10 -49.32
N GLU A 43 23.44 -90.24 -49.07
CA GLU A 43 22.82 -91.05 -50.13
C GLU A 43 21.33 -90.72 -50.25
N GLU A 44 20.87 -90.51 -51.49
CA GLU A 44 19.51 -90.14 -51.94
C GLU A 44 18.99 -88.78 -51.46
N VAL A 45 19.13 -88.45 -50.17
CA VAL A 45 18.60 -87.22 -49.57
C VAL A 45 19.61 -86.64 -48.58
N GLY A 46 19.94 -85.36 -48.74
CA GLY A 46 20.82 -84.62 -47.83
C GLY A 46 20.17 -84.40 -46.45
N PRO A 47 20.97 -84.17 -45.39
CA PRO A 47 20.42 -83.86 -44.07
C PRO A 47 19.52 -82.62 -44.14
N THR A 48 18.36 -82.66 -43.48
CA THR A 48 17.43 -81.53 -43.45
C THR A 48 18.10 -80.34 -42.75
N PRO A 49 18.15 -79.15 -43.37
CA PRO A 49 18.67 -77.96 -42.71
C PRO A 49 17.92 -77.70 -41.40
N ILE A 50 18.65 -77.33 -40.36
CA ILE A 50 18.01 -76.93 -39.10
C ILE A 50 17.43 -75.52 -39.26
N ARG A 51 16.39 -75.20 -38.49
CA ARG A 51 15.77 -73.88 -38.52
C ARG A 51 16.79 -72.81 -38.09
N ILE A 52 16.87 -71.71 -38.82
CA ILE A 52 17.66 -70.53 -38.41
C ILE A 52 17.14 -70.09 -37.03
N PRO A 53 18.02 -69.87 -36.03
CA PRO A 53 17.60 -69.42 -34.71
C PRO A 53 16.77 -68.15 -34.79
N ASP A 54 15.71 -68.07 -33.97
CA ASP A 54 14.96 -66.83 -33.83
C ASP A 54 15.87 -65.74 -33.24
N PRO A 55 15.75 -64.47 -33.68
CA PRO A 55 16.55 -63.38 -33.14
C PRO A 55 16.24 -63.18 -31.66
N ALA A 56 17.26 -62.80 -30.88
CA ALA A 56 17.03 -62.37 -29.52
C ALA A 56 16.14 -61.11 -29.51
N PRO A 57 15.18 -60.98 -28.58
CA PRO A 57 14.41 -59.75 -28.44
C PRO A 57 15.37 -58.59 -28.16
N ALA A 58 15.15 -57.46 -28.83
CA ALA A 58 15.91 -56.25 -28.57
C ALA A 58 15.69 -55.80 -27.11
N SER A 59 16.68 -55.08 -26.55
CA SER A 59 16.51 -54.46 -25.23
C SER A 59 15.25 -53.60 -25.21
N PRO A 60 14.44 -53.64 -24.13
CA PRO A 60 13.29 -52.73 -23.98
C PRO A 60 13.68 -51.27 -24.21
N ASP A 61 14.90 -50.90 -23.84
CA ASP A 61 15.40 -49.52 -23.88
C ASP A 61 16.07 -49.13 -25.21
N VAL A 62 16.07 -50.00 -26.23
CA VAL A 62 16.81 -49.75 -27.50
C VAL A 62 16.31 -48.52 -28.26
N LEU A 63 15.05 -48.11 -28.02
CA LEU A 63 14.42 -46.92 -28.62
C LEU A 63 14.22 -45.79 -27.61
N TYR A 64 14.80 -45.91 -26.41
CA TYR A 64 14.67 -44.90 -25.37
C TYR A 64 15.86 -43.96 -25.41
N GLN A 65 15.56 -42.67 -25.48
CA GLN A 65 16.53 -41.61 -25.32
C GLN A 65 16.05 -40.72 -24.16
N ASP A 66 16.95 -40.44 -23.22
CA ASP A 66 16.68 -39.56 -22.10
C ASP A 66 17.13 -38.12 -22.39
N ALA A 67 16.77 -37.20 -21.49
CA ALA A 67 17.18 -35.79 -21.52
C ALA A 67 16.85 -35.00 -22.81
N ILE A 68 15.84 -35.41 -23.57
CA ILE A 68 15.35 -34.65 -24.73
C ILE A 68 14.81 -33.31 -24.25
N THR A 69 15.37 -32.21 -24.76
CA THR A 69 15.00 -30.85 -24.38
C THR A 69 14.10 -30.22 -25.45
N ILE A 70 12.96 -29.67 -25.03
CA ILE A 70 12.09 -28.88 -25.91
C ILE A 70 12.67 -27.46 -26.02
N GLU A 71 12.83 -26.96 -27.23
CA GLU A 71 13.30 -25.59 -27.47
C GLU A 71 12.39 -24.56 -26.79
N LYS A 72 12.99 -23.62 -26.05
CA LYS A 72 12.29 -22.58 -25.28
C LYS A 72 11.38 -21.67 -26.13
N SER A 73 11.65 -21.58 -27.43
CA SER A 73 10.88 -20.75 -28.37
C SER A 73 9.61 -21.43 -28.91
N LYS A 74 9.38 -22.73 -28.61
CA LYS A 74 8.20 -23.43 -29.12
C LYS A 74 6.95 -22.94 -28.39
N PRO A 75 5.95 -22.39 -29.12
CA PRO A 75 4.73 -21.92 -28.51
C PRO A 75 3.91 -23.09 -27.96
N ASN A 76 2.91 -22.77 -27.16
CA ASN A 76 2.00 -23.76 -26.64
C ASN A 76 1.23 -24.38 -27.82
N LYS A 77 1.19 -25.71 -27.89
CA LYS A 77 0.50 -26.42 -28.94
C LYS A 77 0.12 -27.83 -28.50
N GLU A 78 -1.15 -28.17 -28.68
CA GLU A 78 -1.69 -29.50 -28.41
C GLU A 78 -1.48 -30.43 -29.59
N ASP A 79 -1.33 -31.71 -29.28
CA ASP A 79 -1.40 -32.83 -30.21
C ASP A 79 -0.52 -32.67 -31.46
N ILE A 80 0.73 -32.24 -31.28
CA ILE A 80 1.70 -32.18 -32.38
C ILE A 80 1.96 -33.61 -32.85
N PRO A 81 1.72 -33.94 -34.12
CA PRO A 81 1.90 -35.30 -34.62
C PRO A 81 3.37 -35.72 -34.54
N SER A 82 3.59 -36.96 -34.11
CA SER A 82 4.91 -37.61 -34.09
C SER A 82 5.06 -38.52 -35.31
N SER A 83 6.26 -38.57 -35.86
CA SER A 83 6.63 -39.49 -36.94
C SER A 83 8.00 -40.09 -36.66
N GLY A 84 8.21 -41.33 -37.07
CA GLY A 84 9.49 -42.02 -36.92
C GLY A 84 9.60 -43.14 -37.94
N THR A 85 10.83 -43.48 -38.30
CA THR A 85 11.13 -44.55 -39.23
C THR A 85 12.07 -45.55 -38.59
N ILE A 86 11.85 -46.84 -38.82
CA ILE A 86 12.80 -47.91 -38.50
C ILE A 86 13.48 -48.39 -39.79
N THR A 87 14.80 -48.56 -39.74
CA THR A 87 15.60 -49.03 -40.87
C THR A 87 16.17 -50.42 -40.57
N TYR A 88 15.77 -51.41 -41.36
CA TYR A 88 16.35 -52.75 -41.34
C TYR A 88 17.45 -52.82 -42.39
N LYS A 89 18.66 -53.21 -41.97
CA LYS A 89 19.80 -53.38 -42.89
C LYS A 89 20.03 -54.87 -43.15
N LEU A 90 20.22 -55.22 -44.40
CA LEU A 90 20.52 -56.59 -44.80
C LEU A 90 21.95 -56.96 -44.39
N ILE A 91 22.09 -57.98 -43.54
CA ILE A 91 23.41 -58.41 -43.02
C ILE A 91 24.20 -59.21 -44.07
N GLN A 92 23.51 -60.01 -44.89
CA GLN A 92 24.14 -60.80 -45.96
C GLN A 92 23.13 -61.00 -47.11
N ASN A 93 23.56 -60.78 -48.35
CA ASN A 93 22.73 -60.92 -49.54
C ASN A 93 23.04 -62.23 -50.27
N ILE A 94 22.04 -63.10 -50.40
CA ILE A 94 22.10 -64.33 -51.19
C ILE A 94 20.90 -64.28 -52.15
N ASN A 95 21.16 -63.96 -53.42
CA ASN A 95 20.19 -63.90 -54.55
C ASN A 95 19.37 -62.61 -54.75
N GLY A 96 19.76 -61.48 -54.16
CA GLY A 96 19.15 -60.18 -54.44
C GLY A 96 18.01 -59.82 -53.48
N GLY A 97 17.94 -58.54 -53.14
CA GLY A 97 17.03 -57.95 -52.15
C GLY A 97 17.49 -56.51 -51.87
N GLU A 98 16.56 -55.65 -51.44
CA GLU A 98 16.91 -54.27 -51.10
C GLU A 98 17.90 -54.24 -49.93
N PRO A 99 19.01 -53.50 -50.03
CA PRO A 99 20.03 -53.47 -48.99
C PRO A 99 19.51 -52.87 -47.68
N GLU A 100 18.50 -52.01 -47.75
CA GLU A 100 17.83 -51.40 -46.61
C GLU A 100 16.31 -51.37 -46.81
N ILE A 101 15.55 -51.70 -45.77
CA ILE A 101 14.10 -51.53 -45.72
C ILE A 101 13.80 -50.47 -44.67
N VAL A 102 13.19 -49.37 -45.09
CA VAL A 102 12.70 -48.32 -44.19
C VAL A 102 11.20 -48.52 -44.01
N SER A 103 10.74 -48.50 -42.76
CA SER A 103 9.32 -48.62 -42.43
C SER A 103 8.90 -47.53 -41.44
N ASP A 104 7.73 -46.93 -41.68
CA ASP A 104 7.16 -45.95 -40.77
C ASP A 104 6.66 -46.62 -39.50
N ILE A 105 6.98 -46.03 -38.35
CA ILE A 105 6.45 -46.47 -37.06
C ILE A 105 5.01 -45.97 -36.96
N GLN A 106 4.06 -46.91 -36.88
CA GLN A 106 2.65 -46.62 -36.71
C GLN A 106 2.32 -46.36 -35.23
N GLU A 107 1.19 -45.67 -34.98
CA GLU A 107 0.64 -45.45 -33.64
C GLU A 107 1.59 -44.70 -32.67
N LEU A 108 2.37 -43.76 -33.17
CA LEU A 108 3.17 -42.88 -32.33
C LEU A 108 2.29 -41.87 -31.56
N ASN A 109 2.57 -41.71 -30.27
CA ASN A 109 1.89 -40.73 -29.44
C ASN A 109 2.23 -39.30 -29.90
N PRO A 110 1.26 -38.38 -29.93
CA PRO A 110 1.52 -36.97 -30.21
C PRO A 110 2.23 -36.30 -29.02
N VAL A 111 2.80 -35.12 -29.27
CA VAL A 111 3.48 -34.29 -28.26
C VAL A 111 2.70 -33.01 -28.01
N THR A 112 2.42 -32.72 -26.75
CA THR A 112 1.80 -31.47 -26.31
C THR A 112 2.83 -30.59 -25.60
N ILE A 113 3.00 -29.36 -26.08
CA ILE A 113 3.91 -28.36 -25.49
C ILE A 113 3.06 -27.35 -24.73
N HIS A 114 3.23 -27.26 -23.42
CA HIS A 114 2.56 -26.24 -22.60
C HIS A 114 3.58 -25.71 -21.58
N THR A 115 3.84 -24.40 -21.60
CA THR A 115 4.73 -23.74 -20.64
C THR A 115 3.88 -23.10 -19.54
N PRO A 116 3.89 -23.65 -18.31
CA PRO A 116 3.00 -23.19 -17.26
C PRO A 116 3.49 -21.88 -16.62
N VAL A 117 2.56 -20.97 -16.41
CA VAL A 117 2.73 -19.79 -15.55
C VAL A 117 1.50 -19.59 -14.68
N VAL A 118 1.74 -19.05 -13.49
CA VAL A 118 0.72 -18.72 -12.49
C VAL A 118 0.91 -17.28 -11.99
N HIS A 119 -0.14 -16.75 -11.37
CA HIS A 119 -0.19 -15.40 -10.84
C HIS A 119 -1.16 -15.34 -9.65
N TYR A 120 -0.62 -15.32 -8.43
CA TYR A 120 -1.36 -15.26 -7.17
C TYR A 120 -0.79 -14.14 -6.29
N SER A 121 -0.84 -12.92 -6.80
CA SER A 121 -0.28 -11.75 -6.15
C SER A 121 -1.13 -11.24 -5.00
N SER A 122 -0.48 -10.50 -4.11
CA SER A 122 -1.11 -9.74 -3.03
C SER A 122 -0.45 -8.37 -2.87
N ILE A 123 -1.19 -7.43 -2.29
CA ILE A 123 -0.69 -6.10 -1.90
C ILE A 123 -0.87 -5.99 -0.39
N ALA A 124 0.20 -5.62 0.32
CA ALA A 124 0.15 -5.40 1.76
C ALA A 124 -0.87 -4.31 2.10
N ASP A 125 -1.67 -4.57 3.12
CA ASP A 125 -2.72 -3.67 3.61
C ASP A 125 -2.20 -2.79 4.75
N ASP A 126 -2.08 -1.47 4.52
CA ASP A 126 -1.57 -0.51 5.48
C ASP A 126 -2.67 0.02 6.43
N LYS A 127 -3.46 -0.91 6.97
CA LYS A 127 -4.63 -0.64 7.81
C LYS A 127 -4.33 0.19 9.06
N GLU A 128 -3.13 0.05 9.63
CA GLU A 128 -2.74 0.71 10.89
C GLU A 128 -2.61 2.23 10.73
N HIS A 129 -2.48 2.70 9.48
CA HIS A 129 -2.41 4.11 9.11
C HIS A 129 -3.68 4.60 8.40
N ASN A 130 -4.74 3.78 8.38
CA ASN A 130 -6.02 4.11 7.76
C ASN A 130 -6.88 4.97 8.70
N GLN A 131 -6.87 6.28 8.45
CA GLN A 131 -7.58 7.28 9.24
C GLN A 131 -9.04 7.51 8.80
N LYS A 132 -9.58 6.72 7.86
CA LYS A 132 -10.94 6.92 7.34
C LYS A 132 -11.98 6.75 8.44
N THR A 133 -13.01 7.60 8.43
CA THR A 133 -14.22 7.41 9.24
C THR A 133 -14.90 6.07 8.95
N LYS A 134 -14.93 5.67 7.67
CA LYS A 134 -15.49 4.40 7.20
C LYS A 134 -14.47 3.70 6.29
N PRO A 135 -13.64 2.81 6.83
CA PRO A 135 -12.70 2.01 6.05
C PRO A 135 -13.41 1.04 5.09
N SER A 136 -12.76 0.70 3.97
CA SER A 136 -13.25 -0.31 3.04
C SER A 136 -12.88 -1.72 3.50
N GLU A 137 -13.85 -2.63 3.64
CA GLU A 137 -13.60 -3.99 4.16
C GLU A 137 -12.92 -4.94 3.15
N ASN A 138 -13.03 -4.68 1.83
CA ASN A 138 -12.59 -5.59 0.76
C ASN A 138 -11.46 -5.03 -0.11
N ARG A 139 -10.68 -4.08 0.41
CA ARG A 139 -9.61 -3.40 -0.34
C ARG A 139 -8.43 -3.17 0.59
N SER A 140 -7.22 -3.46 0.11
CA SER A 140 -6.00 -3.05 0.82
C SER A 140 -5.93 -1.52 0.83
N ALA A 141 -5.67 -0.93 1.99
CA ALA A 141 -5.42 0.49 2.16
C ALA A 141 -3.97 0.80 1.73
N LEU A 142 -3.82 1.76 0.82
CA LEU A 142 -2.54 2.37 0.45
C LEU A 142 -2.53 3.82 0.91
N ILE A 143 -1.62 4.16 1.82
CA ILE A 143 -1.58 5.50 2.43
C ILE A 143 -0.59 6.39 1.68
N LEU A 144 -0.98 7.62 1.36
CA LEU A 144 -0.11 8.56 0.64
C LEU A 144 1.22 8.80 1.36
N ASN A 145 2.30 8.95 0.57
CA ASN A 145 3.67 9.18 1.05
C ASN A 145 4.19 8.05 1.96
N ARG A 146 3.81 6.81 1.67
CA ARG A 146 4.27 5.60 2.36
C ARG A 146 4.62 4.48 1.37
N PRO A 147 5.40 3.48 1.80
CA PRO A 147 5.75 2.33 0.97
C PRO A 147 4.53 1.51 0.56
N VAL A 148 4.58 0.92 -0.63
CA VAL A 148 3.62 -0.05 -1.16
C VAL A 148 4.37 -1.36 -1.41
N ILE A 149 4.01 -2.41 -0.68
CA ILE A 149 4.66 -3.72 -0.79
C ILE A 149 3.75 -4.65 -1.58
N VAL A 150 4.25 -5.17 -2.69
CA VAL A 150 3.56 -6.18 -3.51
C VAL A 150 4.28 -7.52 -3.41
N THR A 151 3.51 -8.60 -3.34
CA THR A 151 4.03 -9.98 -3.38
C THR A 151 3.57 -10.62 -4.68
N ILE A 152 4.52 -11.09 -5.49
CA ILE A 152 4.29 -11.67 -6.83
C ILE A 152 4.96 -13.05 -6.88
N PRO A 153 4.32 -14.10 -6.34
CA PRO A 153 4.89 -15.44 -6.30
C PRO A 153 4.85 -16.11 -7.68
N THR A 154 5.80 -17.00 -7.92
CA THR A 154 5.80 -17.94 -9.05
C THR A 154 5.26 -19.32 -8.67
N LYS A 155 4.93 -19.50 -7.39
CA LYS A 155 4.29 -20.68 -6.84
C LYS A 155 2.78 -20.55 -6.87
N GLY A 156 2.10 -21.63 -7.22
CA GLY A 156 0.66 -21.71 -7.11
C GLY A 156 0.09 -22.95 -7.79
N ARG A 157 -1.24 -22.98 -7.87
CA ARG A 157 -1.99 -24.09 -8.47
C ARG A 157 -2.07 -23.94 -9.99
N HIS A 158 -1.87 -25.06 -10.69
CA HIS A 158 -2.14 -25.20 -12.13
C HIS A 158 -2.96 -26.48 -12.39
N LYS A 159 -3.00 -26.97 -13.64
CA LYS A 159 -3.61 -28.24 -14.06
C LYS A 159 -3.10 -29.40 -13.19
N GLN A 160 -3.98 -30.36 -12.90
CA GLN A 160 -3.63 -31.57 -12.15
C GLN A 160 -3.19 -32.70 -13.10
N ILE A 161 -2.07 -32.49 -13.79
CA ILE A 161 -1.47 -33.45 -14.74
C ILE A 161 0.02 -33.65 -14.40
N PRO A 162 0.67 -34.76 -14.85
CA PRO A 162 2.09 -35.00 -14.58
C PRO A 162 2.97 -33.80 -15.00
N GLY A 163 3.81 -33.33 -14.08
CA GLY A 163 4.66 -32.14 -14.30
C GLY A 163 4.08 -30.82 -13.76
N TYR A 164 2.77 -30.78 -13.46
CA TYR A 164 2.01 -29.60 -13.02
C TYR A 164 1.48 -29.81 -11.59
N GLY A 165 0.42 -29.09 -11.21
CA GLY A 165 -0.21 -29.11 -9.88
C GLY A 165 0.13 -27.87 -9.05
N GLU A 166 0.27 -28.03 -7.75
CA GLU A 166 0.74 -26.99 -6.82
C GLU A 166 2.27 -26.98 -6.80
N ARG A 167 2.91 -26.04 -7.50
CA ARG A 167 4.37 -26.03 -7.71
C ARG A 167 4.91 -24.61 -7.88
N ASP A 168 6.23 -24.48 -7.80
CA ASP A 168 6.93 -23.30 -8.26
C ASP A 168 7.24 -23.40 -9.76
N TYR A 169 6.74 -22.44 -10.52
CA TYR A 169 6.89 -22.35 -11.97
C TYR A 169 7.96 -21.34 -12.40
N ALA A 170 8.77 -20.79 -11.48
CA ALA A 170 9.78 -19.76 -11.77
C ALA A 170 10.66 -20.06 -12.99
N LYS A 171 11.05 -21.32 -13.19
CA LYS A 171 11.91 -21.73 -14.32
C LYS A 171 11.29 -21.49 -15.70
N TYR A 172 9.97 -21.36 -15.78
CA TYR A 172 9.19 -21.16 -17.00
C TYR A 172 8.78 -19.71 -17.22
N VAL A 173 9.16 -18.81 -16.30
CA VAL A 173 8.75 -17.41 -16.32
C VAL A 173 9.81 -16.57 -17.05
N ARG A 174 9.35 -15.82 -18.07
CA ARG A 174 10.15 -14.79 -18.74
C ARG A 174 10.25 -13.53 -17.89
N ASP A 175 9.11 -13.06 -17.41
CA ASP A 175 8.97 -11.78 -16.73
C ASP A 175 7.74 -11.78 -15.82
N LYS A 176 7.81 -11.00 -14.73
CA LYS A 176 6.70 -10.73 -13.81
C LYS A 176 6.53 -9.23 -13.74
N GLN A 177 5.30 -8.75 -13.87
CA GLN A 177 5.05 -7.32 -13.98
C GLN A 177 3.86 -6.88 -13.14
N VAL A 178 3.93 -5.64 -12.67
CA VAL A 178 2.85 -4.91 -12.01
C VAL A 178 2.62 -3.59 -12.74
N LYS A 179 1.37 -3.14 -12.79
CA LYS A 179 0.96 -1.86 -13.38
C LYS A 179 0.00 -1.16 -12.42
N PHE A 180 0.44 -0.02 -11.91
CA PHE A 180 -0.37 0.82 -11.04
C PHE A 180 -1.18 1.81 -11.90
N PRO A 181 -2.47 2.04 -11.57
CA PRO A 181 -3.31 3.03 -12.25
C PRO A 181 -3.04 4.46 -11.76
N PHE A 182 -1.93 4.68 -11.07
CA PHE A 182 -1.47 5.96 -10.54
C PHE A 182 0.06 5.99 -10.57
N ASP A 183 0.61 7.20 -10.44
CA ASP A 183 2.05 7.42 -10.36
C ASP A 183 2.68 6.72 -9.16
N ILE A 184 3.85 6.13 -9.34
CA ILE A 184 4.57 5.45 -8.26
C ILE A 184 6.08 5.57 -8.45
N TYR A 185 6.85 5.48 -7.37
CA TYR A 185 8.30 5.36 -7.42
C TYR A 185 8.75 3.93 -7.10
N SER A 186 9.96 3.56 -7.51
CA SER A 186 10.68 2.45 -6.87
C SER A 186 10.85 2.73 -5.36
N GLY A 187 10.95 1.67 -4.54
CA GLY A 187 11.06 1.81 -3.08
C GLY A 187 12.25 2.67 -2.62
N ASP A 188 13.34 2.70 -3.40
CA ASP A 188 14.53 3.54 -3.16
C ASP A 188 14.37 4.99 -3.65
N LEU A 189 13.19 5.37 -4.17
CA LEU A 189 12.87 6.67 -4.76
C LEU A 189 13.71 7.06 -5.98
N ALA A 190 14.55 6.16 -6.52
CA ALA A 190 15.47 6.47 -7.60
C ALA A 190 14.78 6.57 -8.97
N ARG A 191 13.67 5.86 -9.16
CA ARG A 191 12.97 5.78 -10.45
C ARG A 191 11.49 6.10 -10.31
N PHE A 192 11.04 7.04 -11.13
CA PHE A 192 9.63 7.37 -11.30
C PHE A 192 8.98 6.49 -12.37
N TYR A 193 7.76 6.03 -12.09
CA TYR A 193 6.90 5.32 -13.03
C TYR A 193 5.58 6.08 -13.16
N PRO A 194 5.31 6.69 -14.33
CA PRO A 194 4.01 7.28 -14.60
C PRO A 194 2.89 6.24 -14.51
N GLN A 195 1.68 6.67 -14.14
CA GLN A 195 0.49 5.81 -14.14
C GLN A 195 0.36 4.97 -15.42
N GLY A 196 -0.08 3.72 -15.29
CA GLY A 196 -0.31 2.81 -16.42
C GLY A 196 0.95 2.17 -17.00
N THR A 197 2.12 2.36 -16.37
CA THR A 197 3.38 1.73 -16.80
C THR A 197 3.51 0.30 -16.27
N TRP A 198 3.82 -0.66 -17.15
CA TRP A 198 4.23 -2.00 -16.72
C TRP A 198 5.65 -1.99 -16.15
N ILE A 199 5.80 -2.47 -14.92
CA ILE A 199 7.07 -2.49 -14.19
C ILE A 199 7.49 -3.95 -13.98
N SER A 200 8.65 -4.33 -14.52
CA SER A 200 9.21 -5.67 -14.33
C SER A 200 9.79 -5.85 -12.93
N VAL A 201 9.42 -6.96 -12.28
CA VAL A 201 9.96 -7.43 -11.01
C VAL A 201 10.78 -8.69 -11.30
N PRO A 202 12.04 -8.78 -10.82
CA PRO A 202 12.88 -9.96 -11.05
C PRO A 202 12.17 -11.28 -10.69
N VAL A 203 12.29 -12.30 -11.53
CA VAL A 203 11.56 -13.58 -11.36
C VAL A 203 11.79 -14.20 -9.98
N LYS A 204 13.04 -14.17 -9.49
CA LYS A 204 13.44 -14.70 -8.18
C LYS A 204 13.01 -13.84 -6.99
N GLN A 205 12.60 -12.60 -7.23
CA GLN A 205 12.18 -11.67 -6.18
C GLN A 205 10.68 -11.84 -5.96
N GLU A 206 10.30 -12.37 -4.80
CA GLU A 206 8.89 -12.57 -4.46
C GLU A 206 8.19 -11.29 -4.03
N GLN A 207 8.88 -10.41 -3.27
CA GLN A 207 8.33 -9.14 -2.81
C GLN A 207 9.05 -7.96 -3.46
N ALA A 208 8.29 -6.94 -3.88
CA ALA A 208 8.82 -5.68 -4.38
C ALA A 208 8.22 -4.51 -3.60
N GLU A 209 9.08 -3.55 -3.27
CA GLU A 209 8.71 -2.32 -2.60
C GLU A 209 8.68 -1.16 -3.60
N PHE A 210 7.61 -0.37 -3.50
CA PHE A 210 7.38 0.86 -4.23
C PHE A 210 7.05 1.98 -3.26
N PHE A 211 6.99 3.22 -3.72
CA PHE A 211 6.63 4.36 -2.89
C PHE A 211 5.52 5.18 -3.53
N LEU A 212 4.43 5.40 -2.78
CA LEU A 212 3.24 6.12 -3.24
C LEU A 212 3.42 7.64 -3.03
N PRO A 213 3.53 8.46 -4.09
CA PRO A 213 3.75 9.89 -3.92
C PRO A 213 2.49 10.63 -3.43
N SER A 214 2.70 11.75 -2.74
CA SER A 214 1.63 12.52 -2.09
C SER A 214 0.59 13.11 -3.06
N TRP A 215 0.95 13.30 -4.34
CA TRP A 215 0.07 13.94 -5.33
C TRP A 215 -0.90 12.98 -6.02
N VAL A 216 -0.82 11.67 -5.75
CA VAL A 216 -1.82 10.73 -6.22
C VAL A 216 -3.17 11.11 -5.63
N ASN A 217 -4.21 11.07 -6.46
CA ASN A 217 -5.57 11.32 -6.00
C ASN A 217 -6.03 10.18 -5.10
N GLU A 218 -6.70 10.51 -4.01
CA GLU A 218 -7.38 9.51 -3.21
C GLU A 218 -8.56 8.91 -3.97
N GLY A 219 -8.83 7.62 -3.73
CA GLY A 219 -9.94 6.92 -4.36
C GLY A 219 -9.73 5.41 -4.47
N PHE A 220 -10.68 4.77 -5.14
CA PHE A 220 -10.64 3.34 -5.42
C PHE A 220 -9.91 3.06 -6.73
N TYR A 221 -9.03 2.08 -6.70
CA TYR A 221 -8.21 1.70 -7.84
C TYR A 221 -8.14 0.19 -7.99
N GLU A 222 -7.63 -0.25 -9.14
CA GLU A 222 -7.37 -1.63 -9.47
C GLU A 222 -5.92 -1.75 -9.99
N VAL A 223 -5.09 -2.50 -9.28
CA VAL A 223 -3.70 -2.75 -9.67
C VAL A 223 -3.66 -4.02 -10.49
N GLU A 224 -3.09 -3.93 -11.68
CA GLU A 224 -3.00 -5.05 -12.61
C GLU A 224 -1.63 -5.73 -12.50
N PHE A 225 -1.64 -7.06 -12.56
CA PHE A 225 -0.43 -7.85 -12.53
C PHE A 225 -0.44 -8.92 -13.61
N ARG A 226 0.76 -9.34 -14.04
CA ARG A 226 0.92 -10.48 -14.94
C ARG A 226 2.24 -11.20 -14.78
N THR A 227 2.22 -12.49 -15.10
CA THR A 227 3.39 -13.36 -15.28
C THR A 227 3.41 -13.85 -16.72
N ILE A 228 4.52 -13.67 -17.43
CA ILE A 228 4.66 -14.05 -18.83
C ILE A 228 5.56 -15.28 -18.96
N ALA A 229 5.13 -16.28 -19.73
CA ALA A 229 5.88 -17.51 -19.99
C ALA A 229 7.12 -17.27 -20.86
N GLU A 230 8.18 -18.06 -20.67
CA GLU A 230 9.43 -18.00 -21.47
C GLU A 230 9.20 -18.22 -22.97
N ASN A 231 8.20 -19.03 -23.31
CA ASN A 231 7.83 -19.35 -24.69
C ASN A 231 6.79 -18.40 -25.30
N ALA A 232 6.46 -17.28 -24.63
CA ALA A 232 5.46 -16.35 -25.14
C ALA A 232 5.89 -15.74 -26.49
N PRO A 233 5.09 -15.88 -27.56
CA PRO A 233 5.48 -15.46 -28.91
C PRO A 233 5.50 -13.93 -29.08
N SER A 234 4.78 -13.21 -28.21
CA SER A 234 4.65 -11.76 -28.18
C SER A 234 5.30 -11.18 -26.91
N SER A 235 5.76 -9.94 -26.97
CA SER A 235 6.15 -9.16 -25.79
C SER A 235 4.95 -8.76 -24.92
N ASN A 236 3.76 -8.68 -25.52
CA ASN A 236 2.49 -8.34 -24.88
C ASN A 236 1.44 -9.44 -25.18
N PRO A 237 1.57 -10.65 -24.62
CA PRO A 237 0.61 -11.72 -24.83
C PRO A 237 -0.67 -11.46 -24.03
N ASP A 238 -1.79 -11.99 -24.52
CA ASP A 238 -3.01 -12.10 -23.73
C ASP A 238 -2.76 -12.99 -22.51
N ALA A 239 -3.42 -12.66 -21.40
CA ALA A 239 -3.24 -13.35 -20.13
C ALA A 239 -4.56 -13.93 -19.65
N GLN A 240 -4.50 -15.15 -19.11
CA GLN A 240 -5.63 -15.78 -18.43
C GLN A 240 -5.58 -15.46 -16.93
N GLN A 241 -6.74 -15.32 -16.28
CA GLN A 241 -6.79 -15.07 -14.84
C GLN A 241 -6.12 -16.20 -14.05
N GLN A 242 -5.25 -15.86 -13.10
CA GLN A 242 -4.50 -16.71 -12.17
C GLN A 242 -3.52 -17.73 -12.77
N ALA A 243 -3.84 -18.41 -13.85
CA ALA A 243 -2.97 -19.40 -14.48
C ALA A 243 -3.34 -19.56 -15.95
N ASN A 244 -2.34 -19.85 -16.80
CA ASN A 244 -2.58 -20.18 -18.21
C ASN A 244 -3.05 -21.64 -18.37
N LEU A 245 -4.23 -21.95 -17.85
CA LEU A 245 -4.85 -23.26 -17.99
C LEU A 245 -5.24 -23.57 -19.44
N ASP A 246 -5.72 -22.57 -20.17
CA ASP A 246 -5.95 -22.69 -21.60
C ASP A 246 -4.63 -22.46 -22.35
N MET A 247 -4.30 -23.40 -23.24
CA MET A 247 -3.02 -23.42 -23.95
C MET A 247 -2.86 -22.29 -24.96
N THR A 248 -3.94 -21.63 -25.34
CA THR A 248 -3.88 -20.40 -26.16
C THR A 248 -3.17 -19.24 -25.44
N TYR A 249 -3.13 -19.26 -24.10
CA TYR A 249 -2.52 -18.21 -23.30
C TYR A 249 -1.06 -18.50 -22.95
N HIS A 250 -0.26 -17.44 -23.04
CA HIS A 250 1.16 -17.45 -22.67
C HIS A 250 1.46 -16.56 -21.46
N ALA A 251 0.42 -16.08 -20.78
CA ALA A 251 0.54 -15.31 -19.56
C ALA A 251 -0.60 -15.62 -18.59
N ALA A 252 -0.32 -15.40 -17.31
CA ALA A 252 -1.30 -15.40 -16.24
C ALA A 252 -1.43 -13.97 -15.67
N SER A 253 -2.62 -13.56 -15.26
CA SER A 253 -2.88 -12.21 -14.74
C SER A 253 -3.76 -12.21 -13.49
N GLN A 254 -3.72 -11.11 -12.76
CA GLN A 254 -4.62 -10.83 -11.64
C GLN A 254 -4.80 -9.32 -11.50
N THR A 255 -6.00 -8.92 -11.06
CA THR A 255 -6.29 -7.55 -10.68
C THR A 255 -6.62 -7.52 -9.19
N ILE A 256 -6.07 -6.56 -8.47
CA ILE A 256 -6.27 -6.40 -7.03
C ILE A 256 -6.90 -5.04 -6.74
N PRO A 257 -8.10 -4.99 -6.14
CA PRO A 257 -8.73 -3.73 -5.76
C PRO A 257 -8.06 -3.13 -4.53
N ILE A 258 -7.78 -1.83 -4.57
CA ILE A 258 -7.17 -1.08 -3.46
C ILE A 258 -7.93 0.23 -3.22
N GLU A 259 -7.62 0.90 -2.11
CA GLU A 259 -8.04 2.28 -1.82
C GLU A 259 -6.80 3.13 -1.50
N VAL A 260 -6.62 4.25 -2.21
CA VAL A 260 -5.60 5.27 -1.86
C VAL A 260 -6.22 6.28 -0.90
N ILE A 261 -5.57 6.49 0.25
CA ILE A 261 -6.10 7.27 1.37
C ILE A 261 -5.11 8.37 1.77
N GLY A 262 -5.64 9.57 2.05
CA GLY A 262 -4.89 10.72 2.53
C GLY A 262 -4.51 10.63 3.99
N ARG A 263 -4.00 11.74 4.55
CA ARG A 263 -3.52 11.80 5.94
C ARG A 263 -3.93 13.10 6.63
N LEU A 264 -4.09 13.05 7.94
CA LEU A 264 -4.26 14.15 8.89
C LEU A 264 -3.26 13.93 10.02
N TYR A 265 -2.33 14.86 10.26
CA TYR A 265 -1.15 14.62 11.10
C TYR A 265 -0.45 15.91 11.55
N ASP A 266 0.63 15.79 12.32
CA ASP A 266 1.53 16.89 12.70
C ASP A 266 0.84 18.03 13.48
N PHE A 267 -0.16 17.72 14.32
CA PHE A 267 -0.74 18.73 15.20
C PHE A 267 0.31 19.27 16.18
N GLN A 268 0.37 20.60 16.32
CA GLN A 268 1.32 21.25 17.20
C GLN A 268 0.85 22.65 17.64
N ILE A 269 1.23 23.04 18.86
CA ILE A 269 1.11 24.43 19.34
C ILE A 269 2.37 25.20 18.94
N THR A 270 2.19 26.34 18.28
CA THR A 270 3.26 27.15 17.69
C THR A 270 3.50 28.48 18.37
N ASP A 271 2.57 28.95 19.20
CA ASP A 271 2.73 30.16 20.01
C ASP A 271 1.69 30.20 21.13
N ILE A 272 1.99 30.85 22.25
CA ILE A 272 1.10 31.09 23.39
C ILE A 272 1.20 32.56 23.78
N MET A 273 0.06 33.25 23.90
CA MET A 273 0.05 34.70 24.12
C MET A 273 0.24 35.15 25.56
N ASP A 274 0.35 34.22 26.50
CA ASP A 274 0.75 34.52 27.87
C ASP A 274 2.20 35.05 27.84
N PHE A 275 2.43 36.24 28.42
CA PHE A 275 3.72 36.92 28.35
C PHE A 275 4.87 36.11 28.95
N ASN A 276 4.56 35.21 29.89
CA ASN A 276 5.57 34.32 30.47
C ASN A 276 6.06 33.26 29.49
N TRP A 277 5.34 33.01 28.40
CA TRP A 277 5.69 32.03 27.36
C TRP A 277 6.32 32.67 26.12
N GLU A 278 6.39 34.00 26.07
CA GLU A 278 6.83 34.71 24.86
C GLU A 278 8.24 34.29 24.42
N GLU A 279 9.19 34.20 25.34
CA GLU A 279 10.58 33.85 25.04
C GLU A 279 10.78 32.36 24.73
N VAL A 280 9.76 31.53 24.95
CA VAL A 280 9.76 30.14 24.47
C VAL A 280 9.62 30.11 22.96
N PHE A 281 8.70 30.90 22.41
CA PHE A 281 8.34 30.87 20.99
C PHE A 281 9.01 31.98 20.18
N ARG A 282 9.47 33.05 20.82
CA ARG A 282 9.98 34.28 20.17
C ARG A 282 11.34 34.63 20.73
N LYS A 283 12.26 35.10 19.89
CA LYS A 283 13.68 35.33 20.27
C LYS A 283 13.88 36.34 21.40
N GLN A 284 12.93 37.24 21.60
CA GLN A 284 12.92 38.25 22.65
C GLN A 284 11.49 38.75 22.85
N LYS A 285 11.19 39.31 24.04
CA LYS A 285 9.89 39.91 24.34
C LYS A 285 9.48 40.97 23.31
N GLY A 286 8.21 40.97 22.93
CA GLY A 286 7.60 41.77 21.87
C GLY A 286 7.97 41.38 20.43
N SER A 287 9.01 40.55 20.21
CA SER A 287 9.46 40.22 18.85
C SER A 287 8.44 39.38 18.08
N LYS A 288 8.52 39.41 16.75
CA LYS A 288 7.81 38.46 15.88
C LYS A 288 8.67 37.26 15.50
N ASP A 289 9.99 37.40 15.66
CA ASP A 289 10.95 36.42 15.15
C ASP A 289 10.88 35.15 15.99
N PRO A 290 10.59 33.98 15.39
CA PRO A 290 10.40 32.76 16.14
C PRO A 290 11.74 32.18 16.63
N THR A 291 11.70 31.49 17.77
CA THR A 291 12.82 30.63 18.23
C THR A 291 12.92 29.35 17.39
N GLY A 292 11.80 28.90 16.82
CA GLY A 292 11.65 27.59 16.18
C GLY A 292 11.05 26.53 17.11
N ASN A 293 10.87 26.84 18.40
CA ASN A 293 10.26 25.93 19.36
C ASN A 293 8.76 25.77 19.08
N THR A 294 8.28 24.54 19.21
CA THR A 294 6.89 24.13 19.00
C THR A 294 6.59 22.97 19.94
N TYR A 295 5.32 22.78 20.32
CA TYR A 295 4.90 21.64 21.15
C TYR A 295 4.13 20.65 20.29
N TRP A 296 4.72 19.48 20.06
CA TRP A 296 4.18 18.41 19.22
C TRP A 296 3.33 17.44 20.04
N VAL A 297 2.42 16.70 19.41
CA VAL A 297 1.66 15.63 20.07
C VAL A 297 2.56 14.72 20.93
N GLY A 298 3.68 14.26 20.39
CA GLY A 298 4.66 13.47 21.14
C GLY A 298 6.05 13.56 20.55
N THR A 299 6.86 12.52 20.81
CA THR A 299 8.27 12.45 20.36
C THR A 299 8.46 11.81 18.98
N ARG A 300 7.36 11.41 18.33
CA ARG A 300 7.38 10.72 17.04
C ARG A 300 6.77 11.56 15.92
N ASP A 301 7.15 11.21 14.69
CA ASP A 301 6.58 11.74 13.47
C ASP A 301 5.26 11.04 13.11
N ALA A 302 4.67 11.44 11.99
CA ALA A 302 3.39 10.95 11.55
C ALA A 302 3.38 9.45 11.19
N ASP A 303 4.56 8.85 10.98
CA ASP A 303 4.77 7.44 10.67
C ASP A 303 5.24 6.63 11.90
N GLY A 304 5.46 7.29 13.05
CA GLY A 304 5.86 6.67 14.30
C GLY A 304 7.37 6.61 14.52
N TYR A 305 8.18 7.24 13.68
CA TYR A 305 9.63 7.35 13.87
C TYR A 305 9.99 8.52 14.79
N ASN A 306 11.15 8.47 15.45
CA ASN A 306 11.55 9.55 16.35
C ASN A 306 11.73 10.88 15.58
N ARG A 307 11.01 11.92 16.00
CA ARG A 307 11.08 13.27 15.40
C ARG A 307 12.29 14.08 15.90
N GLY A 308 12.86 13.67 17.05
CA GLY A 308 14.03 14.33 17.65
C GLY A 308 13.69 15.47 18.61
N ASN A 309 12.41 15.77 18.84
CA ASN A 309 11.99 16.59 19.98
C ASN A 309 11.88 15.75 21.25
N GLU A 310 11.97 16.42 22.39
CA GLU A 310 11.85 15.82 23.72
C GLU A 310 11.05 16.74 24.65
N PHE A 311 10.70 16.24 25.83
CA PHE A 311 10.14 17.09 26.89
C PHE A 311 11.13 18.25 27.19
N PRO A 312 10.68 19.51 27.23
CA PRO A 312 9.30 19.95 27.41
C PRO A 312 8.47 20.19 26.14
N PHE A 313 9.03 20.03 24.94
CA PHE A 313 8.41 20.38 23.64
C PHE A 313 7.41 19.32 23.12
N ILE A 314 6.56 18.83 24.02
CA ILE A 314 5.48 17.87 23.75
C ILE A 314 4.17 18.33 24.39
N LEU A 315 3.05 17.86 23.86
CA LEU A 315 1.72 18.11 24.39
C LEU A 315 1.37 17.15 25.54
N PRO A 316 0.46 17.54 26.45
CA PRO A 316 -0.14 18.88 26.54
C PRO A 316 0.86 19.94 27.05
N VAL A 317 0.64 21.21 26.71
CA VAL A 317 1.33 22.31 27.39
C VAL A 317 0.76 22.47 28.79
N ARG A 318 1.57 22.21 29.82
CA ARG A 318 1.14 22.16 31.22
C ARG A 318 2.21 22.72 32.17
N GLN A 319 1.95 22.67 33.48
CA GLN A 319 2.94 23.06 34.49
C GLN A 319 4.26 22.33 34.28
N GLY A 320 5.36 23.07 34.09
CA GLY A 320 6.68 22.49 33.84
C GLY A 320 7.00 22.26 32.37
N SER A 321 6.07 22.50 31.45
CA SER A 321 6.35 22.52 30.00
C SER A 321 7.10 23.78 29.56
N HIS A 322 7.43 24.70 30.47
CA HIS A 322 8.31 25.84 30.19
C HIS A 322 9.78 25.38 30.29
N PRO A 323 10.65 25.64 29.28
CA PRO A 323 12.03 25.15 29.26
C PRO A 323 12.95 25.82 30.28
N ASP A 324 12.67 27.06 30.67
CA ASP A 324 13.40 27.71 31.76
C ASP A 324 12.96 27.13 33.13
N PRO A 325 13.88 26.53 33.92
CA PRO A 325 13.59 25.96 35.24
C PRO A 325 12.93 26.92 36.24
N ALA A 326 13.13 28.23 36.09
CA ALA A 326 12.49 29.25 36.93
C ALA A 326 10.95 29.22 36.82
N PHE A 327 10.42 28.71 35.71
CA PHE A 327 8.99 28.62 35.41
C PHE A 327 8.43 27.20 35.52
N ARG A 328 9.11 26.30 36.24
CA ARG A 328 8.69 24.88 36.36
C ARG A 328 7.27 24.64 36.90
N ASN A 329 6.69 25.61 37.62
CA ASN A 329 5.33 25.54 38.16
C ASN A 329 4.33 26.40 37.38
N LEU A 330 4.78 27.08 36.32
CA LEU A 330 3.95 27.98 35.52
C LEU A 330 3.03 27.17 34.62
N SER A 331 1.75 27.52 34.60
CA SER A 331 0.79 27.10 33.58
C SER A 331 0.23 28.33 32.89
N VAL A 332 -0.36 28.14 31.71
CA VAL A 332 -0.99 29.22 30.95
C VAL A 332 -2.22 29.71 31.73
N LYS A 333 -2.43 31.03 31.81
CA LYS A 333 -3.64 31.58 32.44
C LYS A 333 -4.84 31.57 31.50
N THR A 334 -6.03 31.41 32.05
CA THR A 334 -7.28 31.49 31.28
C THR A 334 -7.39 32.84 30.54
N GLY A 335 -7.95 32.85 29.34
CA GLY A 335 -8.07 34.05 28.50
C GLY A 335 -6.92 34.31 27.54
N TYR A 336 -5.72 33.78 27.76
CA TYR A 336 -4.67 33.82 26.75
C TYR A 336 -4.98 32.82 25.65
N HIS A 337 -4.78 33.22 24.39
CA HIS A 337 -4.92 32.31 23.26
C HIS A 337 -3.60 31.62 22.92
N PHE A 338 -3.71 30.44 22.33
CA PHE A 338 -2.60 29.73 21.71
C PHE A 338 -2.86 29.57 20.21
N LYS A 339 -1.77 29.58 19.44
CA LYS A 339 -1.76 29.33 18.00
C LYS A 339 -1.34 27.89 17.79
N PHE A 340 -1.99 27.23 16.84
CA PHE A 340 -1.65 25.87 16.48
C PHE A 340 -1.70 25.69 14.96
N GLN A 341 -1.10 24.62 14.51
CA GLN A 341 -1.16 24.18 13.13
C GLN A 341 -1.18 22.66 13.05
N LEU A 342 -1.64 22.13 11.93
CA LEU A 342 -1.63 20.72 11.59
C LEU A 342 -1.53 20.57 10.07
N LYS A 343 -1.29 19.35 9.60
CA LYS A 343 -1.19 19.06 8.17
C LYS A 343 -2.24 18.06 7.72
N THR A 344 -2.61 18.20 6.45
CA THR A 344 -3.29 17.16 5.70
C THR A 344 -2.48 16.80 4.46
N MET A 345 -2.71 15.60 3.94
CA MET A 345 -2.15 15.12 2.69
C MET A 345 -3.25 14.46 1.85
N GLY A 346 -3.23 14.72 0.54
CA GLY A 346 -4.18 14.20 -0.43
C GLY A 346 -5.18 15.26 -0.90
N ASN A 347 -6.42 14.86 -1.19
CA ASN A 347 -7.45 15.71 -1.82
C ASN A 347 -8.14 16.67 -0.82
N MET A 348 -7.37 17.31 0.07
CA MET A 348 -7.85 18.33 1.04
C MET A 348 -7.53 19.77 0.57
N PHE A 349 -7.51 19.98 -0.75
CA PHE A 349 -7.17 21.25 -1.40
C PHE A 349 -8.36 21.98 -2.03
N GLY A 350 -9.58 21.44 -1.90
CA GLY A 350 -10.83 22.04 -2.35
C GLY A 350 -11.15 23.36 -1.63
N PRO A 351 -12.02 24.21 -2.23
CA PRO A 351 -12.44 25.48 -1.63
C PRO A 351 -13.37 25.30 -0.42
N ASP A 352 -14.13 24.20 -0.40
CA ASP A 352 -15.11 23.87 0.64
C ASP A 352 -14.60 22.79 1.61
N ASP A 353 -13.31 22.47 1.54
CA ASP A 353 -12.66 21.60 2.50
C ASP A 353 -12.32 22.38 3.78
N ALA A 354 -12.39 21.71 4.92
CA ALA A 354 -12.12 22.30 6.22
C ALA A 354 -11.55 21.29 7.22
N ILE A 355 -11.04 21.80 8.34
CA ILE A 355 -10.78 20.99 9.54
C ILE A 355 -11.82 21.34 10.57
N ARG A 356 -12.55 20.34 11.07
CA ARG A 356 -13.40 20.48 12.25
C ARG A 356 -12.62 20.09 13.48
N ILE A 357 -12.75 20.90 14.51
CA ILE A 357 -12.16 20.69 15.82
C ILE A 357 -13.30 20.79 16.82
N THR A 358 -13.44 19.78 17.65
CA THR A 358 -14.47 19.70 18.69
C THR A 358 -13.81 19.72 20.05
N PRO A 359 -13.74 20.90 20.72
CA PRO A 359 -13.15 20.99 22.04
C PRO A 359 -14.03 20.33 23.10
N THR A 360 -13.40 19.61 24.02
CA THR A 360 -14.01 19.15 25.27
C THR A 360 -13.17 19.61 26.47
N PHE A 361 -13.81 19.63 27.64
CA PHE A 361 -13.24 20.27 28.83
C PHE A 361 -13.23 19.31 30.02
N TYR A 362 -12.08 19.25 30.70
CA TYR A 362 -11.87 18.48 31.91
C TYR A 362 -11.21 19.35 32.98
N PHE A 363 -11.43 19.00 34.24
CA PHE A 363 -10.73 19.59 35.37
C PHE A 363 -9.84 18.55 36.02
N ALA A 364 -8.58 18.92 36.27
CA ALA A 364 -7.67 18.14 37.10
C ALA A 364 -7.40 18.85 38.42
N ASP A 365 -7.67 18.19 39.53
CA ASP A 365 -7.41 18.71 40.87
C ASP A 365 -5.88 18.84 41.11
N ALA A 366 -5.45 19.99 41.65
CA ALA A 366 -4.02 20.25 41.83
C ALA A 366 -3.37 19.43 42.96
N LYS A 367 -4.16 18.86 43.87
CA LYS A 367 -3.67 18.10 45.04
C LYS A 367 -3.72 16.60 44.81
N SER A 368 -4.77 16.09 44.18
CA SER A 368 -4.92 14.66 43.92
C SER A 368 -4.50 14.24 42.51
N GLY A 369 -4.50 15.18 41.54
CA GLY A 369 -4.34 14.86 40.12
C GLY A 369 -5.60 14.25 39.50
N GLU A 370 -6.69 14.13 40.27
CA GLU A 370 -7.95 13.52 39.81
C GLU A 370 -8.58 14.34 38.69
N ARG A 371 -8.90 13.64 37.60
CA ARG A 371 -9.49 14.20 36.39
C ARG A 371 -10.99 13.94 36.34
N GLN A 372 -11.77 14.96 36.01
CA GLN A 372 -13.22 14.86 35.81
C GLN A 372 -13.71 15.72 34.64
N PRO A 373 -14.73 15.30 33.88
CA PRO A 373 -15.35 16.15 32.86
C PRO A 373 -16.08 17.33 33.52
N VAL A 374 -16.00 18.51 32.91
CA VAL A 374 -16.62 19.73 33.45
C VAL A 374 -17.44 20.49 32.40
N ASP A 375 -18.38 21.27 32.91
CA ASP A 375 -19.05 22.33 32.16
C ASP A 375 -18.40 23.67 32.52
N VAL A 376 -18.19 24.51 31.50
CA VAL A 376 -17.51 25.80 31.64
C VAL A 376 -18.52 26.92 31.54
N TYR A 377 -18.56 27.79 32.53
CA TYR A 377 -19.41 28.97 32.55
C TYR A 377 -18.55 30.24 32.52
N TYR A 378 -19.05 31.30 31.89
CA TYR A 378 -18.36 32.59 31.86
C TYR A 378 -19.33 33.76 31.95
N HIS A 379 -18.79 34.96 32.13
CA HIS A 379 -19.57 36.20 32.14
C HIS A 379 -19.41 36.93 30.82
N THR A 380 -20.53 37.41 30.28
CA THR A 380 -20.55 38.46 29.26
C THR A 380 -20.80 39.81 29.94
N SER A 381 -20.75 40.92 29.19
CA SER A 381 -21.11 42.24 29.71
C SER A 381 -22.52 42.31 30.29
N ASN A 382 -23.45 41.52 29.74
CA ASN A 382 -24.89 41.63 30.04
C ASN A 382 -25.47 40.39 30.73
N ARG A 383 -24.72 39.29 30.84
CA ARG A 383 -25.19 38.01 31.39
C ARG A 383 -24.11 37.34 32.23
N LYS A 384 -24.51 36.88 33.41
CA LYS A 384 -23.66 36.04 34.28
C LYS A 384 -23.91 34.57 34.01
N PHE A 385 -22.91 33.75 34.31
CA PHE A 385 -22.92 32.29 34.19
C PHE A 385 -23.54 31.81 32.86
N VAL A 386 -23.01 32.29 31.73
CA VAL A 386 -23.32 31.75 30.40
C VAL A 386 -22.56 30.44 30.26
N ALA A 387 -23.28 29.33 30.08
CA ALA A 387 -22.68 28.05 29.74
C ALA A 387 -22.03 28.13 28.34
N LEU A 388 -20.78 27.70 28.25
CA LEU A 388 -20.04 27.58 27.00
C LEU A 388 -20.79 26.59 26.08
N GLY A 389 -21.03 27.00 24.84
CA GLY A 389 -21.78 26.20 23.85
C GLY A 389 -23.30 26.16 24.06
N SER A 390 -23.84 26.87 25.04
CA SER A 390 -25.30 27.05 25.15
C SER A 390 -25.83 28.01 24.08
N GLU A 391 -27.15 28.04 23.85
CA GLU A 391 -27.79 29.05 22.97
C GLU A 391 -27.50 30.51 23.39
N LYS A 392 -27.09 30.72 24.65
CA LYS A 392 -26.72 32.03 25.18
C LYS A 392 -25.26 32.39 24.92
N ASP A 393 -24.45 31.42 24.50
CA ASP A 393 -23.07 31.62 24.07
C ASP A 393 -23.07 32.09 22.61
N THR A 394 -22.86 33.38 22.42
CA THR A 394 -22.85 34.01 21.09
C THR A 394 -21.44 34.44 20.70
N TYR A 395 -20.40 33.92 21.36
CA TYR A 395 -19.03 34.29 21.05
C TYR A 395 -18.64 33.82 19.65
N GLN A 396 -17.95 34.69 18.91
CA GLN A 396 -17.46 34.39 17.58
C GLN A 396 -15.96 34.63 17.51
N ARG A 397 -15.24 33.64 16.98
CA ARG A 397 -13.80 33.71 16.76
C ARG A 397 -13.50 34.02 15.30
N ASN A 398 -12.59 34.97 15.10
CA ASN A 398 -11.99 35.26 13.81
C ASN A 398 -10.49 34.96 13.86
N VAL A 399 -9.99 34.30 12.84
CA VAL A 399 -8.58 33.95 12.68
C VAL A 399 -8.02 34.59 11.43
N VAL A 400 -6.80 35.12 11.51
CA VAL A 400 -6.10 35.75 10.39
C VAL A 400 -4.95 34.84 9.95
N LEU A 401 -4.85 34.55 8.65
CA LEU A 401 -3.80 33.70 8.08
C LEU A 401 -2.43 34.42 8.09
N ASP A 402 -2.36 35.62 7.53
CA ASP A 402 -1.16 36.49 7.51
C ASP A 402 -1.08 37.31 8.81
N HIS A 403 -1.16 36.61 9.95
CA HIS A 403 -1.00 37.23 11.27
C HIS A 403 0.48 37.25 11.66
N ARG A 404 0.94 38.38 12.23
CA ARG A 404 2.35 38.64 12.59
C ARG A 404 3.08 37.46 13.24
N LEU A 405 2.42 36.80 14.20
CA LEU A 405 2.97 35.72 15.03
C LEU A 405 2.80 34.31 14.47
N ARG A 406 2.15 34.14 13.31
CA ARG A 406 2.12 32.85 12.61
C ARG A 406 3.37 32.61 11.78
N ASN A 407 4.08 33.68 11.43
CA ASN A 407 5.31 33.62 10.64
C ASN A 407 5.15 32.85 9.30
N VAL A 408 3.96 32.93 8.68
CA VAL A 408 3.75 32.37 7.34
C VAL A 408 4.57 33.20 6.35
N SER A 409 5.44 32.56 5.58
CA SER A 409 6.31 33.30 4.67
C SER A 409 5.50 33.92 3.52
N PRO A 410 5.86 35.13 3.05
CA PRO A 410 5.21 35.73 1.89
C PRO A 410 5.29 34.86 0.62
N GLY A 411 6.37 34.09 0.49
CA GLY A 411 6.56 33.11 -0.60
C GLY A 411 5.52 31.99 -0.55
N ILE A 412 5.28 31.40 0.63
CA ILE A 412 4.26 30.35 0.80
C ILE A 412 2.87 30.89 0.47
N LEU A 413 2.51 32.10 0.93
CA LEU A 413 1.23 32.73 0.62
C LEU A 413 1.05 32.96 -0.89
N THR A 414 2.09 33.46 -1.55
CA THR A 414 2.09 33.73 -3.00
C THR A 414 1.99 32.42 -3.79
N ASN A 415 2.75 31.39 -3.41
CA ASN A 415 2.72 30.07 -4.04
C ASN A 415 1.37 29.38 -3.85
N THR A 416 0.78 29.48 -2.65
CA THR A 416 -0.56 28.97 -2.37
C THR A 416 -1.59 29.65 -3.28
N ALA A 417 -1.60 30.99 -3.32
CA ALA A 417 -2.52 31.74 -4.15
C ALA A 417 -2.40 31.39 -5.64
N ALA A 418 -1.16 31.30 -6.14
CA ALA A 418 -0.84 30.89 -7.49
C ALA A 418 -1.39 29.49 -7.81
N THR A 419 -1.17 28.53 -6.92
CA THR A 419 -1.60 27.14 -7.10
C THR A 419 -3.12 27.02 -7.08
N VAL A 420 -3.82 27.74 -6.17
CA VAL A 420 -5.29 27.76 -6.16
C VAL A 420 -5.85 28.36 -7.46
N TRP A 421 -5.19 29.40 -8.00
CA TRP A 421 -5.57 29.95 -9.29
C TRP A 421 -5.38 28.91 -10.42
N GLU A 422 -4.24 28.24 -10.45
CA GLU A 422 -3.90 27.22 -11.46
C GLU A 422 -4.88 26.03 -11.44
N ILE A 423 -5.32 25.58 -10.26
CA ILE A 423 -6.26 24.45 -10.13
C ILE A 423 -7.71 24.86 -10.45
N PHE A 424 -8.19 26.00 -9.96
CA PHE A 424 -9.63 26.30 -9.94
C PHE A 424 -10.08 27.44 -10.88
N HIS A 425 -9.14 28.26 -11.37
CA HIS A 425 -9.45 29.51 -12.09
C HIS A 425 -8.77 29.61 -13.46
N SER A 426 -7.72 28.84 -13.75
CA SER A 426 -7.00 28.86 -15.02
C SER A 426 -7.91 28.65 -16.24
N ASN A 427 -8.95 27.83 -16.10
CA ASN A 427 -9.94 27.54 -17.14
C ASN A 427 -11.15 28.50 -17.14
N LYS A 428 -11.21 29.44 -16.19
CA LYS A 428 -12.28 30.43 -16.04
C LYS A 428 -11.68 31.79 -16.38
N GLU A 429 -11.70 32.16 -17.66
CA GLU A 429 -11.05 33.34 -18.29
C GLU A 429 -11.27 34.71 -17.58
N SER A 430 -12.12 34.78 -16.55
CA SER A 430 -12.57 36.02 -15.91
C SER A 430 -11.68 36.59 -14.81
N VAL A 431 -10.64 35.88 -14.33
CA VAL A 431 -9.77 36.42 -13.25
C VAL A 431 -8.29 36.28 -13.63
N PRO A 432 -7.59 37.39 -13.96
CA PRO A 432 -6.14 37.36 -14.17
C PRO A 432 -5.37 36.85 -12.94
N ARG A 433 -4.33 36.04 -13.17
CA ARG A 433 -3.52 35.42 -12.10
C ARG A 433 -2.97 36.43 -11.09
N THR A 434 -2.44 37.55 -11.58
CA THR A 434 -1.86 38.62 -10.75
C THR A 434 -2.91 39.29 -9.87
N GLU A 435 -4.11 39.53 -10.41
CA GLU A 435 -5.23 40.10 -9.66
C GLU A 435 -5.71 39.12 -8.58
N TYR A 436 -5.84 37.83 -8.92
CA TYR A 436 -6.21 36.80 -7.97
C TYR A 436 -5.22 36.73 -6.79
N ILE A 437 -3.92 36.69 -7.08
CA ILE A 437 -2.87 36.65 -6.05
C ILE A 437 -2.96 37.88 -5.15
N SER A 438 -3.10 39.08 -5.71
CA SER A 438 -3.23 40.32 -4.95
C SER A 438 -4.47 40.30 -4.03
N ARG A 439 -5.61 39.83 -4.53
CA ARG A 439 -6.83 39.65 -3.74
C ARG A 439 -6.67 38.61 -2.63
N PHE A 440 -6.03 37.48 -2.92
CA PHE A 440 -5.75 36.45 -1.93
C PHE A 440 -4.90 37.00 -0.80
N LEU A 441 -3.78 37.68 -1.11
CA LEU A 441 -2.89 38.26 -0.10
C LEU A 441 -3.60 39.33 0.75
N LYS A 442 -4.47 40.15 0.13
CA LYS A 442 -5.31 41.10 0.87
C LYS A 442 -6.29 40.40 1.81
N ASN A 443 -6.90 39.30 1.37
CA ASN A 443 -7.85 38.53 2.16
C ASN A 443 -7.18 37.71 3.27
N ALA A 444 -5.96 37.23 3.07
CA ALA A 444 -5.18 36.52 4.10
C ALA A 444 -4.92 37.37 5.35
N ARG A 445 -4.96 38.70 5.22
CA ARG A 445 -4.85 39.68 6.32
C ARG A 445 -6.16 40.02 7.02
N LYS A 446 -7.29 39.48 6.53
CA LYS A 446 -8.61 39.69 7.13
C LYS A 446 -8.95 38.53 8.08
N GLY A 447 -9.76 38.84 9.09
CA GLY A 447 -10.33 37.82 9.97
C GLY A 447 -11.27 36.90 9.19
N SER A 448 -11.09 35.60 9.35
CA SER A 448 -11.96 34.55 8.85
C SER A 448 -12.69 33.92 10.03
N TYR A 449 -14.00 33.82 9.94
CA TYR A 449 -14.81 33.21 11.01
C TYR A 449 -14.48 31.73 11.13
N THR A 450 -14.25 31.26 12.35
CA THR A 450 -13.90 29.86 12.64
C THR A 450 -14.79 29.21 13.68
N GLY A 451 -15.95 29.77 14.01
CA GLY A 451 -16.81 29.23 15.07
C GLY A 451 -16.60 29.86 16.45
N GLY A 452 -17.03 29.14 17.49
CA GLY A 452 -17.09 29.60 18.88
C GLY A 452 -16.09 28.89 19.78
N TYR A 453 -16.54 28.51 20.98
CA TYR A 453 -15.77 27.71 21.92
C TYR A 453 -16.08 26.20 21.78
N GLU A 454 -17.31 25.83 21.44
CA GLU A 454 -17.75 24.43 21.34
C GLU A 454 -17.42 23.75 20.00
N THR A 455 -17.16 24.53 18.96
CA THR A 455 -16.78 24.00 17.65
C THR A 455 -15.93 25.03 16.93
N VAL A 456 -14.79 24.55 16.41
CA VAL A 456 -13.92 25.34 15.54
C VAL A 456 -13.88 24.71 14.16
N LEU A 457 -14.19 25.49 13.13
CA LEU A 457 -14.08 25.09 11.73
C LEU A 457 -12.99 25.94 11.07
N LEU A 458 -11.91 25.31 10.61
CA LEU A 458 -10.84 25.98 9.87
C LEU A 458 -11.16 25.91 8.37
N PRO A 459 -11.64 26.99 7.74
CA PRO A 459 -11.92 27.01 6.30
C PRO A 459 -10.64 27.06 5.46
N ALA A 460 -10.76 26.75 4.16
CA ALA A 460 -9.65 26.75 3.20
C ALA A 460 -8.85 28.07 3.11
N ILE A 461 -9.41 29.20 3.53
CA ILE A 461 -8.67 30.48 3.62
C ILE A 461 -7.60 30.49 4.73
N LEU A 462 -7.66 29.55 5.68
CA LEU A 462 -6.66 29.34 6.72
C LEU A 462 -5.69 28.21 6.39
N ARG A 463 -5.50 27.94 5.10
CA ARG A 463 -4.67 26.85 4.58
C ARG A 463 -3.58 27.37 3.65
N THR A 464 -2.40 26.77 3.72
CA THR A 464 -1.33 26.94 2.74
C THR A 464 -0.93 25.61 2.12
N PHE A 465 -0.22 25.67 1.00
CA PHE A 465 0.26 24.49 0.27
C PHE A 465 1.77 24.31 0.46
N LEU A 466 2.16 23.10 0.84
CA LEU A 466 3.53 22.69 1.17
C LEU A 466 3.97 21.43 0.40
N GLY A 467 3.23 21.05 -0.65
CA GLY A 467 3.60 19.92 -1.48
C GLY A 467 4.90 20.18 -2.26
N PRO A 468 5.45 19.13 -2.90
CA PRO A 468 6.74 19.21 -3.57
C PRO A 468 6.72 20.20 -4.75
N ASP A 469 7.78 21.02 -4.82
CA ASP A 469 8.01 21.97 -5.92
C ASP A 469 8.86 21.37 -7.06
N ASN A 470 9.50 20.22 -6.82
CA ASN A 470 10.29 19.48 -7.81
C ASN A 470 9.65 18.10 -8.03
N VAL A 471 8.99 17.94 -9.17
CA VAL A 471 8.32 16.71 -9.57
C VAL A 471 8.69 16.34 -11.01
N PRO A 472 8.55 15.07 -11.41
CA PRO A 472 8.74 14.65 -12.80
C PRO A 472 7.92 15.49 -13.78
N VAL A 473 8.40 15.64 -15.02
CA VAL A 473 7.82 16.56 -16.01
C VAL A 473 6.39 16.19 -16.40
N GLU A 474 6.03 14.92 -16.28
CA GLU A 474 4.70 14.38 -16.54
C GLU A 474 3.69 14.70 -15.44
N VAL A 475 4.16 15.10 -14.25
CA VAL A 475 3.32 15.37 -13.08
C VAL A 475 2.80 16.80 -13.11
N SER A 476 1.51 16.97 -12.83
CA SER A 476 0.90 18.28 -12.63
C SER A 476 1.51 18.99 -11.41
N LEU A 477 2.40 19.95 -11.64
CA LEU A 477 3.01 20.75 -10.58
C LEU A 477 1.98 21.44 -9.65
N PRO A 478 0.86 22.02 -10.14
CA PRO A 478 -0.16 22.58 -9.25
C PRO A 478 -0.77 21.52 -8.32
N ARG A 479 -1.07 20.32 -8.84
CA ARG A 479 -1.62 19.22 -8.03
C ARG A 479 -0.61 18.71 -7.01
N ALA A 480 0.68 18.67 -7.38
CA ALA A 480 1.75 18.29 -6.50
C ALA A 480 1.96 19.31 -5.37
N LYS A 481 2.04 20.60 -5.68
CA LYS A 481 2.10 21.66 -4.65
C LYS A 481 0.92 21.60 -3.70
N ALA A 482 -0.28 21.39 -4.23
CA ALA A 482 -1.49 21.27 -3.46
C ALA A 482 -1.65 19.93 -2.74
N SER A 483 -0.72 18.98 -2.82
CA SER A 483 -0.89 17.64 -2.23
C SER A 483 -0.71 17.57 -0.72
N ILE A 484 0.06 18.50 -0.15
CA ILE A 484 0.27 18.65 1.29
C ILE A 484 -0.23 20.03 1.68
N GLN A 485 -1.09 20.09 2.67
CA GLN A 485 -1.67 21.34 3.14
C GLN A 485 -1.37 21.56 4.61
N GLN A 486 -1.06 22.80 4.98
CA GLN A 486 -0.93 23.21 6.37
C GLN A 486 -2.09 24.11 6.75
N TRP A 487 -2.74 23.78 7.87
CA TRP A 487 -3.91 24.48 8.39
C TRP A 487 -3.52 25.26 9.65
N TYR A 488 -4.03 26.47 9.77
CA TYR A 488 -3.66 27.39 10.85
C TYR A 488 -4.87 27.73 11.71
N GLY A 489 -4.77 27.47 13.01
CA GLY A 489 -5.83 27.73 13.97
C GLY A 489 -5.37 28.57 15.16
N GLU A 490 -6.35 29.03 15.92
CA GLU A 490 -6.18 29.78 17.17
C GLU A 490 -7.29 29.36 18.12
N TYR A 491 -6.94 29.10 19.38
CA TYR A 491 -7.93 28.76 20.39
C TYR A 491 -7.63 29.42 21.72
N SER A 492 -8.69 29.63 22.50
CA SER A 492 -8.69 30.19 23.84
C SER A 492 -10.01 29.89 24.50
N ILE A 493 -10.05 30.01 25.81
CA ILE A 493 -11.27 30.09 26.60
C ILE A 493 -11.48 31.53 27.11
N PRO A 494 -12.65 31.87 27.67
CA PRO A 494 -12.86 33.14 28.35
C PRO A 494 -11.81 33.40 29.44
N SER A 495 -11.51 34.68 29.69
CA SER A 495 -10.51 35.06 30.70
C SER A 495 -10.92 34.74 32.13
N GLN A 496 -12.21 34.63 32.41
CA GLN A 496 -12.71 34.27 33.72
C GLN A 496 -13.76 33.18 33.51
N VAL A 497 -13.46 32.02 34.07
CA VAL A 497 -14.28 30.82 33.94
C VAL A 497 -14.75 30.34 35.30
N TYR A 498 -15.88 29.65 35.30
CA TYR A 498 -16.48 29.02 36.47
C TYR A 498 -16.79 27.58 36.08
N LEU A 499 -16.10 26.65 36.72
CA LEU A 499 -16.10 25.24 36.34
C LEU A 499 -16.97 24.46 37.31
N VAL A 500 -17.83 23.59 36.81
CA VAL A 500 -18.63 22.66 37.62
C VAL A 500 -18.51 21.26 37.05
N PRO A 501 -18.67 20.19 37.85
CA PRO A 501 -18.76 18.83 37.32
C PRO A 501 -19.82 18.76 36.21
N ARG A 502 -19.52 18.04 35.13
CA ARG A 502 -20.42 17.97 33.96
C ARG A 502 -21.83 17.52 34.36
N GLY A 503 -22.84 18.19 33.82
CA GLY A 503 -24.25 17.92 34.11
C GLY A 503 -24.77 18.59 35.39
N THR A 504 -23.95 19.41 36.06
CA THR A 504 -24.41 20.18 37.23
C THR A 504 -25.41 21.26 36.81
N ASP A 505 -26.61 21.23 37.40
CA ASP A 505 -27.62 22.26 37.20
C ASP A 505 -27.31 23.52 38.02
N VAL A 506 -26.56 24.43 37.40
CA VAL A 506 -26.17 25.73 38.00
C VAL A 506 -27.39 26.62 38.24
N ALA A 507 -28.44 26.50 37.42
CA ALA A 507 -29.65 27.30 37.57
C ALA A 507 -30.43 26.85 38.80
N ALA A 508 -30.68 25.55 38.97
CA ALA A 508 -31.31 24.99 40.16
C ALA A 508 -30.50 25.30 41.43
N TYR A 509 -29.16 25.17 41.36
CA TYR A 509 -28.30 25.55 42.48
C TYR A 509 -28.46 27.03 42.86
N GLY A 510 -28.61 27.92 41.87
CA GLY A 510 -28.84 29.34 42.11
C GLY A 510 -30.23 29.70 42.64
N VAL A 511 -31.20 28.80 42.53
CA VAL A 511 -32.51 28.94 43.20
C VAL A 511 -32.39 28.55 44.67
N SER A 512 -31.69 27.45 44.98
CA SER A 512 -31.58 26.95 46.36
C SER A 512 -30.46 27.62 47.18
N HIS A 513 -29.49 28.24 46.53
CA HIS A 513 -28.36 28.94 47.16
C HIS A 513 -28.14 30.31 46.53
N ARG A 514 -27.53 31.25 47.27
CA ARG A 514 -27.11 32.54 46.71
C ARG A 514 -25.92 32.38 45.75
N LEU A 515 -26.19 32.05 44.49
CA LEU A 515 -25.17 31.88 43.45
C LEU A 515 -24.38 33.17 43.24
N ASN A 516 -23.07 33.08 43.39
CA ASN A 516 -22.12 34.14 43.10
C ASN A 516 -20.76 33.52 42.77
N GLU A 517 -19.79 34.34 42.36
CA GLU A 517 -18.46 33.94 41.89
C GLU A 517 -17.65 33.15 42.95
N LYS A 518 -18.02 33.28 44.22
CA LYS A 518 -17.41 32.58 45.35
C LYS A 518 -18.18 31.33 45.78
N SER A 519 -19.26 30.97 45.09
CA SER A 519 -20.05 29.78 45.41
C SER A 519 -19.17 28.51 45.40
N PRO A 520 -19.34 27.61 46.39
CA PRO A 520 -18.52 26.42 46.55
C PRO A 520 -18.76 25.34 45.48
N ILE A 521 -19.81 25.49 44.67
CA ILE A 521 -20.07 24.64 43.50
C ILE A 521 -18.95 24.72 42.45
N PHE A 522 -18.19 25.82 42.42
CA PHE A 522 -17.18 26.05 41.42
C PHE A 522 -15.83 25.42 41.80
N LEU A 523 -15.29 24.62 40.88
CA LEU A 523 -13.96 24.03 40.96
C LEU A 523 -12.91 25.10 40.67
N LYS A 524 -11.94 25.28 41.57
CA LYS A 524 -10.95 26.39 41.51
C LYS A 524 -9.50 25.93 41.65
N GLU A 525 -9.24 25.02 42.59
CA GLU A 525 -7.89 24.59 42.95
C GLU A 525 -7.36 23.51 41.99
N GLY A 526 -7.13 23.86 40.73
CA GLY A 526 -6.74 22.88 39.72
C GLY A 526 -6.41 23.47 38.36
N TYR A 527 -6.53 22.61 37.35
CA TYR A 527 -6.25 22.93 35.96
C TYR A 527 -7.46 22.60 35.10
N LEU A 528 -7.81 23.52 34.20
CA LEU A 528 -8.75 23.26 33.12
C LEU A 528 -7.98 22.71 31.92
N ILE A 529 -8.25 21.46 31.57
CA ILE A 529 -7.67 20.77 30.42
C ILE A 529 -8.54 21.07 29.20
N ILE A 530 -7.89 21.51 28.13
CA ILE A 530 -8.49 21.60 26.80
C ILE A 530 -8.13 20.31 26.06
N ASN A 531 -9.16 19.60 25.60
CA ASN A 531 -9.02 18.39 24.80
C ASN A 531 -9.63 18.62 23.42
N PHE A 532 -8.95 18.24 22.34
CA PHE A 532 -9.39 18.41 20.96
C PHE A 532 -9.61 17.08 20.27
N ASP A 533 -10.80 16.91 19.69
CA ASP A 533 -11.03 15.97 18.59
C ASP A 533 -10.87 16.68 17.24
N LEU A 534 -10.20 16.04 16.28
CA LEU A 534 -9.79 16.62 15.01
C LEU A 534 -10.25 15.77 13.84
N GLU A 535 -10.96 16.39 12.90
CA GLU A 535 -11.57 15.72 11.76
C GLU A 535 -11.40 16.54 10.47
N THR A 536 -11.20 15.85 9.35
CA THR A 536 -11.22 16.49 8.03
C THR A 536 -12.63 16.50 7.45
N ILE A 537 -13.02 17.63 6.88
CA ILE A 537 -14.30 17.83 6.19
C ILE A 537 -14.02 18.05 4.72
N ARG A 538 -14.68 17.27 3.86
CA ARG A 538 -14.60 17.43 2.40
C ARG A 538 -15.88 17.98 1.83
N SER A 539 -15.76 18.92 0.89
CA SER A 539 -16.92 19.46 0.15
C SER A 539 -18.08 19.90 1.07
N ALA A 540 -17.74 20.53 2.20
CA ALA A 540 -18.66 20.95 3.26
C ALA A 540 -19.57 19.85 3.88
N ASN A 541 -19.28 18.57 3.68
CA ASN A 541 -20.05 17.48 4.30
C ASN A 541 -19.66 17.28 5.77
N LEU A 542 -20.44 17.87 6.68
CA LEU A 542 -20.22 17.78 8.14
C LEU A 542 -20.74 16.47 8.74
N ASP A 543 -21.65 15.76 8.06
CA ASP A 543 -22.28 14.54 8.58
C ASP A 543 -21.39 13.30 8.38
N GLU A 544 -20.48 13.35 7.41
CA GLU A 544 -19.54 12.29 7.10
C GLU A 544 -18.11 12.84 6.97
N PRO A 545 -17.40 13.00 8.11
CA PRO A 545 -16.00 13.37 8.11
C PRO A 545 -15.17 12.40 7.28
N HIS A 546 -14.15 12.90 6.60
CA HIS A 546 -13.35 12.09 5.69
C HIS A 546 -12.29 11.26 6.44
N LEU A 547 -11.48 11.91 7.27
CA LEU A 547 -10.44 11.33 8.14
C LEU A 547 -10.59 11.84 9.57
N GLN A 548 -10.22 11.01 10.54
CA GLN A 548 -10.23 11.33 11.98
C GLN A 548 -8.85 11.10 12.61
N TYR A 549 -8.46 11.99 13.53
CA TYR A 549 -7.14 11.92 14.18
C TYR A 549 -7.10 10.91 15.33
N ILE A 550 -8.19 10.79 16.09
CA ILE A 550 -8.27 9.97 17.32
C ILE A 550 -9.22 8.78 17.13
N HIS A 551 -10.42 9.03 16.60
CA HIS A 551 -11.54 8.08 16.62
C HIS A 551 -11.74 7.29 15.32
N ALA A 552 -10.73 7.26 14.43
CA ALA A 552 -10.80 6.40 13.25
C ALA A 552 -10.83 4.90 13.67
N PRO A 553 -11.63 4.03 13.02
CA PRO A 553 -11.79 2.64 13.48
C PRO A 553 -10.52 1.78 13.45
N LEU A 554 -9.53 2.13 12.60
CA LEU A 554 -8.33 1.33 12.37
C LEU A 554 -7.02 2.02 12.80
N SER A 555 -7.06 3.31 13.15
CA SER A 555 -5.85 4.07 13.48
C SER A 555 -6.12 5.15 14.53
N ASN A 556 -5.10 5.50 15.31
CA ASN A 556 -5.11 6.64 16.20
C ASN A 556 -3.78 7.39 16.04
N GLN A 557 -3.83 8.54 15.39
CA GLN A 557 -2.66 9.32 15.03
C GLN A 557 -2.00 9.97 16.26
N TRP A 558 -2.77 10.23 17.31
CA TRP A 558 -2.25 10.77 18.57
C TRP A 558 -1.28 9.79 19.22
N LYS A 559 -1.67 8.52 19.27
CA LYS A 559 -0.83 7.41 19.72
C LYS A 559 0.36 7.17 18.79
N GLN A 560 0.16 7.22 17.48
CA GLN A 560 1.22 7.03 16.48
C GLN A 560 2.36 8.04 16.67
N GLU A 561 2.01 9.31 16.93
CA GLU A 561 2.95 10.41 17.16
C GLU A 561 3.59 10.40 18.57
N GLY A 562 3.31 9.37 19.37
CA GLY A 562 4.00 9.11 20.63
C GLY A 562 3.51 9.96 21.80
N PHE A 563 2.21 10.23 21.86
CA PHE A 563 1.61 10.93 22.99
C PHE A 563 1.84 10.21 24.33
N MET A 564 1.99 10.99 25.40
CA MET A 564 2.15 10.49 26.76
C MET A 564 0.81 10.45 27.49
N TYR A 565 0.52 9.34 28.19
CA TYR A 565 -0.76 9.14 28.89
C TYR A 565 -0.73 9.48 30.39
N SER A 566 0.42 9.89 30.91
CA SER A 566 0.52 10.43 32.27
C SER A 566 1.78 11.26 32.45
N PHE A 567 1.78 12.13 33.46
CA PHE A 567 2.98 12.79 33.94
C PHE A 567 2.91 13.00 35.45
N THR A 568 4.08 13.12 36.08
CA THR A 568 4.19 13.51 37.49
C THR A 568 4.81 14.90 37.56
N ASP A 569 4.17 15.80 38.29
CA ASP A 569 4.67 17.17 38.46
C ASP A 569 5.78 17.25 39.53
N SER A 570 6.32 18.45 39.74
CA SER A 570 7.38 18.66 40.74
C SER A 570 6.92 18.51 42.20
N ALA A 571 5.61 18.46 42.44
CA ALA A 571 5.03 18.20 43.76
C ALA A 571 4.81 16.70 44.01
N GLY A 572 5.10 15.85 43.03
CA GLY A 572 4.90 14.39 43.11
C GLY A 572 3.46 13.96 42.81
N ILE A 573 2.63 14.85 42.26
CA ILE A 573 1.25 14.54 41.89
C ILE A 573 1.23 13.99 40.46
N THR A 574 0.60 12.83 40.28
CA THR A 574 0.46 12.19 38.98
C THR A 574 -0.86 12.57 38.33
N PHE A 575 -0.79 13.06 37.10
CA PHE A 575 -1.93 13.42 36.26
C PHE A 575 -2.07 12.38 35.14
N GLN A 576 -3.30 11.92 34.90
CA GLN A 576 -3.64 11.09 33.75
C GLN A 576 -4.02 11.97 32.56
N LEU A 577 -3.62 11.54 31.37
CA LEU A 577 -3.85 12.23 30.10
C LEU A 577 -4.63 11.35 29.15
N ASP A 578 -5.50 11.95 28.35
CA ASP A 578 -6.21 11.29 27.27
C ASP A 578 -5.78 11.84 25.90
N ASP A 579 -5.97 11.05 24.85
CA ASP A 579 -5.79 11.52 23.47
C ASP A 579 -6.59 12.81 23.25
N GLY A 580 -5.95 13.78 22.59
CA GLY A 580 -6.52 15.10 22.35
C GLY A 580 -6.19 16.15 23.43
N ASP A 581 -5.61 15.80 24.58
CA ASP A 581 -5.23 16.81 25.59
C ASP A 581 -4.12 17.73 25.03
N VAL A 582 -4.44 19.02 24.84
CA VAL A 582 -3.52 19.99 24.21
C VAL A 582 -2.91 20.97 25.20
N LEU A 583 -3.66 21.40 26.21
CA LEU A 583 -3.21 22.50 27.09
C LEU A 583 -3.94 22.50 28.44
N PHE A 584 -3.19 22.76 29.50
CA PHE A 584 -3.68 22.93 30.87
C PHE A 584 -3.67 24.41 31.22
N TYR A 585 -4.85 25.00 31.34
CA TYR A 585 -5.00 26.34 31.90
C TYR A 585 -5.05 26.28 33.42
N LYS A 586 -4.43 27.24 34.09
CA LYS A 586 -4.57 27.40 35.54
C LYS A 586 -5.96 27.94 35.89
N ALA A 587 -6.81 27.14 36.54
CA ALA A 587 -8.25 27.41 36.66
C ALA A 587 -8.59 28.63 37.54
N ASP A 588 -7.74 28.95 38.52
CA ASP A 588 -7.89 30.09 39.44
C ASP A 588 -7.14 31.35 38.99
N GLN A 589 -6.48 31.33 37.83
CA GLN A 589 -5.74 32.48 37.31
C GLN A 589 -6.29 32.97 35.98
N SER A 590 -6.32 34.30 35.83
CA SER A 590 -6.86 34.99 34.68
C SER A 590 -5.80 35.85 33.99
N SER A 591 -5.88 35.96 32.67
CA SER A 591 -5.15 36.99 31.94
C SER A 591 -5.49 38.42 32.42
N LYS A 592 -6.68 38.64 33.01
CA LYS A 592 -7.06 39.93 33.60
C LYS A 592 -6.17 40.33 34.78
N ASP A 593 -5.61 39.36 35.50
CA ASP A 593 -4.76 39.62 36.67
C ASP A 593 -3.45 40.33 36.28
N ASP A 594 -3.04 40.20 35.02
CA ASP A 594 -1.83 40.83 34.48
C ASP A 594 -2.05 42.28 34.04
N PHE A 595 -3.30 42.67 33.71
CA PHE A 595 -3.64 44.02 33.25
C PHE A 595 -4.25 44.90 34.32
N ASN A 596 -4.81 44.33 35.40
CA ASN A 596 -5.48 45.08 36.48
C ASN A 596 -4.52 45.77 37.47
N ARG A 597 -3.19 45.59 37.34
CA ARG A 597 -2.22 46.22 38.27
C ARG A 597 -1.87 47.68 37.98
N TYR A 598 -2.54 48.35 37.02
CA TYR A 598 -2.29 49.76 36.66
C TYR A 598 -3.47 50.72 36.87
N GLY A 599 -4.47 50.37 37.69
CA GLY A 599 -5.59 51.26 38.03
C GLY A 599 -5.59 51.70 39.48
N THR A 600 -4.78 52.69 39.88
CA THR A 600 -5.15 53.55 41.01
C THR A 600 -6.18 54.55 40.50
N HIS A 601 -7.44 54.34 40.86
CA HIS A 601 -8.47 55.37 40.85
C HIS A 601 -8.72 55.84 42.27
#